data_AF-A0A4Z2B6L9-F1
#
_entry.id   AF-A0A4Z2B6L9-F1
#
_cell.length_a   1.000
_cell.length_b   1.000
_cell.length_c   1.000
_cell.angle_alpha   90.00
_cell.angle_beta   90.00
_cell.angle_gamma   90.00
#
_symmetry.space_group_name_H-M   'P 1'
#
loop_
_entity.id
_entity.type
_entity.pdbx_description
1 polymer ?
#
loop_
_entity_poly.entity_id
_entity_poly.type
_entity_poly.pdbx_seq_one_letter_code
_entity_poly.pdbx_strand_id
1 'polypeptide(L)'
;MMSEGLQVESIGFILFRTPEQCPSVVSLLSESYNPHVRCGAAMALGICCAGTGHKEAINLLEPMTNDPVNYVRQGALIASALIMIQQSEVTCPKVNQFRQLYSKVINDKHDDVMAKFGAILAQGILDAGGRNVTISLQSRTGHTHMPSVVGLLVFTQFWFWFPLSHFLSLAFTPTAIIGLNKDLKMPKVQYRSNCKPSTFAYPPALEIPKEKEKEKVSTAVLSITAKAKKKEKEKKEKEEEKMEVEVQEGEKKEEEKEKEKKKEVEPNFQLLENPARAMPAQLKVLTMPETCRYQPFKPIEEEEQEPEPPEPFEYIDE
;
A
#
# COMPACT_ATOMS: atom_id res chain seq x y z
N MET A 1 19.47 -16.80 22.93
CA MET A 1 17.99 -16.92 22.95
C MET A 1 17.32 -16.08 21.85
N MET A 2 17.80 -14.87 21.52
CA MET A 2 17.39 -14.12 20.30
C MET A 2 18.14 -14.52 19.01
N SER A 3 19.16 -15.39 19.11
CA SER A 3 19.99 -15.82 17.99
C SER A 3 19.22 -16.58 16.91
N GLU A 4 18.25 -17.42 17.29
CA GLU A 4 17.48 -18.23 16.34
C GLU A 4 16.60 -17.36 15.42
N GLY A 5 15.97 -16.32 15.97
CA GLY A 5 15.19 -15.37 15.15
C GLY A 5 16.07 -14.63 14.15
N LEU A 6 17.23 -14.15 14.60
CA LEU A 6 18.17 -13.40 13.76
C LEU A 6 18.77 -14.25 12.61
N GLN A 7 18.99 -15.55 12.87
CA GLN A 7 19.46 -16.48 11.84
C GLN A 7 18.42 -16.63 10.72
N VAL A 8 17.15 -16.72 11.07
CA VAL A 8 16.05 -16.81 10.09
C VAL A 8 15.88 -15.51 9.32
N GLU A 9 15.98 -14.35 9.99
CA GLU A 9 15.96 -13.04 9.32
C GLU A 9 17.05 -12.89 8.27
N SER A 10 18.24 -13.43 8.55
CA SER A 10 19.39 -13.37 7.65
C SER A 10 19.16 -14.09 6.31
N ILE A 11 18.27 -15.08 6.27
CA ILE A 11 17.88 -15.76 5.02
C ILE A 11 17.27 -14.77 4.02
N GLY A 12 16.49 -13.79 4.50
CA GLY A 12 15.89 -12.77 3.64
C GLY A 12 16.92 -11.88 2.95
N PHE A 13 18.02 -11.56 3.63
CA PHE A 13 19.14 -10.78 3.06
C PHE A 13 20.03 -11.57 2.09
N ILE A 14 19.97 -12.90 2.10
CA ILE A 14 20.73 -13.73 1.17
C ILE A 14 19.89 -14.04 -0.07
N LEU A 15 18.61 -14.37 0.11
CA LEU A 15 17.70 -14.82 -0.94
C LEU A 15 16.95 -13.69 -1.67
N PHE A 16 17.21 -12.41 -1.36
CA PHE A 16 16.53 -11.28 -2.02
C PHE A 16 16.72 -11.21 -3.54
N ARG A 17 17.73 -11.88 -4.11
CA ARG A 17 17.91 -12.00 -5.57
C ARG A 17 16.83 -12.87 -6.23
N THR A 18 16.29 -13.84 -5.49
CA THR A 18 15.30 -14.79 -6.01
C THR A 18 14.11 -14.85 -5.05
N PRO A 19 13.22 -13.85 -5.07
CA PRO A 19 12.18 -13.67 -4.06
C PRO A 19 11.13 -14.79 -4.03
N GLU A 20 11.07 -15.63 -5.08
CA GLU A 20 10.17 -16.79 -5.16
C GLU A 20 10.61 -17.96 -4.26
N GLN A 21 11.91 -18.10 -3.99
CA GLN A 21 12.43 -19.24 -3.21
C GLN A 21 12.27 -19.03 -1.69
N CYS A 22 12.22 -17.78 -1.23
CA CYS A 22 12.15 -17.45 0.19
C CYS A 22 10.86 -17.98 0.86
N PRO A 23 9.64 -17.80 0.30
CA PRO A 23 8.42 -18.40 0.84
C PRO A 23 8.49 -19.92 0.98
N SER A 24 9.12 -20.62 0.03
CA SER A 24 9.25 -22.08 0.07
C SER A 24 10.07 -22.55 1.28
N VAL A 25 11.19 -21.88 1.57
CA VAL A 25 12.05 -22.20 2.72
C VAL A 25 11.40 -21.77 4.04
N VAL A 26 10.79 -20.58 4.06
CA VAL A 26 10.25 -19.98 5.27
C VAL A 26 8.89 -20.58 5.67
N SER A 27 8.17 -21.22 4.75
CA SER A 27 6.91 -21.91 5.03
C SER A 27 7.05 -22.90 6.20
N LEU A 28 8.08 -23.76 6.18
CA LEU A 28 8.32 -24.70 7.27
C LEU A 28 8.65 -24.01 8.61
N LEU A 29 9.35 -22.88 8.54
CA LEU A 29 9.76 -22.11 9.73
C LEU A 29 8.59 -21.33 10.34
N SER A 30 7.59 -20.97 9.52
CA SER A 30 6.37 -20.30 9.98
C SER A 30 5.51 -21.14 10.92
N GLU A 31 5.56 -22.47 10.78
CA GLU A 31 4.82 -23.43 11.60
C GLU A 31 5.58 -23.85 12.88
N SER A 32 6.78 -23.31 13.09
CA SER A 32 7.61 -23.67 14.23
C SER A 32 6.94 -23.33 15.57
N TYR A 33 7.13 -24.18 16.57
CA TYR A 33 6.63 -23.95 17.93
C TYR A 33 7.26 -22.71 18.57
N ASN A 34 8.54 -22.42 18.26
CA ASN A 34 9.28 -21.31 18.83
C ASN A 34 8.80 -19.96 18.26
N PRO A 35 8.25 -19.06 19.09
CA PRO A 35 7.75 -17.77 18.60
C PRO A 35 8.84 -16.85 18.04
N HIS A 36 10.09 -16.94 18.53
CA HIS A 36 11.22 -16.20 17.95
C HIS A 36 11.52 -16.57 16.49
N VAL A 37 11.37 -17.86 16.15
CA VAL A 37 11.56 -18.37 14.79
C VAL A 37 10.43 -17.87 13.89
N ARG A 38 9.18 -17.88 14.37
CA ARG A 38 8.03 -17.32 13.63
C ARG A 38 8.16 -15.81 13.36
N CYS A 39 8.65 -15.05 14.35
CA CYS A 39 8.91 -13.62 14.17
C CYS A 39 10.02 -13.38 13.12
N GLY A 40 11.12 -14.13 13.20
CA GLY A 40 12.20 -14.03 12.22
C GLY A 40 11.76 -14.46 10.82
N ALA A 41 10.89 -15.46 10.71
CA ALA A 41 10.25 -15.87 9.46
C ALA A 41 9.40 -14.75 8.84
N ALA A 42 8.58 -14.07 9.64
CA ALA A 42 7.78 -12.93 9.17
C ALA A 42 8.67 -11.82 8.59
N MET A 43 9.72 -11.44 9.33
CA MET A 43 10.65 -10.39 8.91
C MET A 43 11.48 -10.79 7.68
N ALA A 44 11.92 -12.05 7.58
CA ALA A 44 12.62 -12.57 6.41
C ALA A 44 11.76 -12.48 5.13
N LEU A 45 10.47 -12.82 5.21
CA LEU A 45 9.52 -12.65 4.11
C LEU A 45 9.35 -11.17 3.75
N GLY A 46 9.22 -10.30 4.75
CA GLY A 46 9.10 -8.86 4.55
C GLY A 46 10.29 -8.24 3.81
N ILE A 47 11.51 -8.63 4.19
CA ILE A 47 12.77 -8.15 3.62
C ILE A 47 12.97 -8.72 2.20
N CYS A 48 12.80 -10.04 2.03
CA CYS A 48 13.05 -10.70 0.75
C CYS A 48 12.04 -10.31 -0.33
N CYS A 49 10.77 -10.15 0.04
CA CYS A 49 9.68 -9.85 -0.88
C CYS A 49 9.27 -8.36 -0.88
N ALA A 50 10.15 -7.47 -0.42
CA ALA A 50 9.88 -6.03 -0.40
C ALA A 50 9.61 -5.50 -1.82
N GLY A 51 8.49 -4.80 -2.00
CA GLY A 51 8.09 -4.17 -3.27
C GLY A 51 7.64 -5.12 -4.40
N THR A 52 7.79 -6.43 -4.26
CA THR A 52 7.41 -7.40 -5.31
C THR A 52 5.93 -7.76 -5.29
N GLY A 53 5.28 -7.69 -4.12
CA GLY A 53 3.85 -8.04 -3.98
C GLY A 53 3.56 -9.53 -4.12
N HIS A 54 4.48 -10.42 -3.73
CA HIS A 54 4.32 -11.87 -3.90
C HIS A 54 3.13 -12.43 -3.11
N LYS A 55 2.20 -13.11 -3.80
CA LYS A 55 0.93 -13.57 -3.21
C LYS A 55 1.12 -14.64 -2.14
N GLU A 56 2.08 -15.55 -2.32
CA GLU A 56 2.34 -16.63 -1.36
C GLU A 56 2.89 -16.09 -0.04
N ALA A 57 3.80 -15.11 -0.11
CA ALA A 57 4.34 -14.46 1.09
C ALA A 57 3.23 -13.79 1.91
N ILE A 58 2.27 -13.14 1.25
CA ILE A 58 1.11 -12.54 1.93
C ILE A 58 0.23 -13.62 2.59
N ASN A 59 0.00 -14.74 1.91
CA ASN A 59 -0.78 -15.85 2.49
C ASN A 59 -0.11 -16.45 3.74
N LEU A 60 1.23 -16.49 3.79
CA LEU A 60 1.98 -16.95 4.96
C LEU A 60 1.93 -15.97 6.14
N LEU A 61 1.75 -14.67 5.90
CA LEU A 61 1.68 -13.64 6.95
C LEU A 61 0.29 -13.52 7.61
N GLU A 62 -0.77 -13.95 6.93
CA GLU A 62 -2.14 -13.96 7.47
C GLU A 62 -2.28 -14.73 8.79
N PRO A 63 -1.83 -16.01 8.90
CA PRO A 63 -1.91 -16.73 10.16
C PRO A 63 -1.03 -16.09 11.24
N MET A 64 0.13 -15.53 10.89
CA MET A 64 1.04 -14.87 11.84
C MET A 64 0.45 -13.59 12.46
N THR A 65 -0.46 -12.92 11.75
CA THR A 65 -1.18 -11.75 12.28
C THR A 65 -2.16 -12.13 13.40
N ASN A 66 -2.63 -13.37 13.40
CA ASN A 66 -3.53 -13.91 14.42
C ASN A 66 -2.79 -14.72 15.51
N ASP A 67 -1.45 -14.69 15.52
CA ASP A 67 -0.66 -15.41 16.52
C ASP A 67 -0.96 -14.88 17.94
N PRO A 68 -1.02 -15.75 18.95
CA PRO A 68 -1.22 -15.33 20.34
C PRO A 68 -0.05 -14.49 20.88
N VAL A 69 1.14 -14.58 20.27
CA VAL A 69 2.34 -13.88 20.73
C VAL A 69 2.47 -12.50 20.09
N ASN A 70 2.56 -11.48 20.95
CA ASN A 70 2.48 -10.06 20.59
C ASN A 70 3.55 -9.61 19.58
N TYR A 71 4.79 -10.10 19.72
CA TYR A 71 5.90 -9.70 18.87
C TYR A 71 5.88 -10.33 17.47
N VAL A 72 5.29 -11.53 17.36
CA VAL A 72 5.04 -12.18 16.06
C VAL A 72 3.99 -11.38 15.30
N ARG A 73 2.91 -10.96 15.97
CA ARG A 73 1.88 -10.09 15.38
C ARG A 73 2.48 -8.77 14.91
N GLN A 74 3.31 -8.13 15.74
CA GLN A 74 4.00 -6.89 15.36
C GLN A 74 4.87 -7.08 14.10
N GLY A 75 5.69 -8.13 14.05
CA GLY A 75 6.54 -8.43 12.90
C GLY A 75 5.74 -8.72 11.63
N ALA A 76 4.62 -9.44 11.75
CA ALA A 76 3.74 -9.74 10.62
C ALA A 76 3.11 -8.47 10.00
N LEU A 77 2.69 -7.51 10.84
CA LEU A 77 2.15 -6.23 10.37
C LEU A 77 3.20 -5.40 9.62
N ILE A 78 4.43 -5.32 10.16
CA ILE A 78 5.52 -4.61 9.50
C ILE A 78 5.90 -5.30 8.18
N ALA A 79 6.07 -6.62 8.20
CA ALA A 79 6.44 -7.41 7.01
C ALA A 79 5.41 -7.28 5.89
N SER A 80 4.12 -7.32 6.22
CA SER A 80 3.05 -7.15 5.23
C SER A 80 3.09 -5.75 4.59
N ALA A 81 3.37 -4.69 5.35
CA ALA A 81 3.59 -3.36 4.78
C ALA A 81 4.82 -3.27 3.88
N LEU A 82 5.93 -3.93 4.21
CA LEU A 82 7.13 -3.95 3.37
C LEU A 82 6.89 -4.64 2.02
N ILE A 83 6.13 -5.74 1.99
CA ILE A 83 5.80 -6.47 0.75
C ILE A 83 4.87 -5.64 -0.14
N MET A 84 3.90 -4.95 0.47
CA MET A 84 2.88 -4.19 -0.25
C MET A 84 3.27 -2.74 -0.51
N ILE A 85 4.49 -2.33 -0.21
CA ILE A 85 4.92 -0.95 -0.45
C ILE A 85 4.77 -0.64 -1.94
N GLN A 86 4.20 0.53 -2.23
CA GLN A 86 4.00 1.05 -3.58
C GLN A 86 2.99 0.27 -4.46
N GLN A 87 2.54 -0.93 -4.06
CA GLN A 87 1.55 -1.74 -4.77
C GLN A 87 0.15 -1.11 -4.73
N SER A 88 -0.62 -1.27 -5.81
CA SER A 88 -1.98 -0.73 -5.92
C SER A 88 -3.04 -1.79 -5.64
N GLU A 89 -4.26 -1.34 -5.36
CA GLU A 89 -5.40 -2.21 -5.04
C GLU A 89 -5.77 -3.14 -6.19
N VAL A 90 -5.40 -2.75 -7.42
CA VAL A 90 -5.65 -3.53 -8.64
C VAL A 90 -4.68 -4.70 -8.75
N THR A 91 -3.42 -4.56 -8.32
CA THR A 91 -2.45 -5.66 -8.34
C THR A 91 -2.70 -6.65 -7.21
N CYS A 92 -3.12 -6.16 -6.04
CA CYS A 92 -3.43 -6.98 -4.88
C CYS A 92 -4.58 -6.38 -4.03
N PRO A 93 -5.79 -7.00 -4.04
CA PRO A 93 -6.93 -6.51 -3.24
C PRO A 93 -6.68 -6.51 -1.72
N LYS A 94 -5.68 -7.28 -1.26
CA LYS A 94 -5.31 -7.42 0.15
C LYS A 94 -4.79 -6.13 0.78
N VAL A 95 -4.29 -5.18 -0.02
CA VAL A 95 -3.81 -3.87 0.47
C VAL A 95 -4.89 -3.15 1.28
N ASN A 96 -6.16 -3.19 0.81
CA ASN A 96 -7.27 -2.56 1.52
C ASN A 96 -7.62 -3.29 2.82
N GLN A 97 -7.55 -4.62 2.81
CA GLN A 97 -7.80 -5.43 4.00
C GLN A 97 -6.78 -5.11 5.10
N PHE A 98 -5.49 -5.04 4.75
CA PHE A 98 -4.44 -4.68 5.71
C PHE A 98 -4.54 -3.24 6.19
N ARG A 99 -4.91 -2.26 5.35
CA ARG A 99 -5.15 -0.88 5.79
C ARG A 99 -6.28 -0.79 6.83
N GLN A 100 -7.37 -1.50 6.59
CA GLN A 100 -8.48 -1.58 7.54
C GLN A 100 -8.04 -2.28 8.83
N LEU A 101 -7.21 -3.33 8.71
CA LEU A 101 -6.65 -4.04 9.86
C LEU A 101 -5.74 -3.13 10.70
N TYR A 102 -4.82 -2.37 10.10
CA TYR A 102 -3.98 -1.41 10.82
C TYR A 102 -4.83 -0.37 11.55
N SER A 103 -5.82 0.21 10.86
CA SER A 103 -6.73 1.19 11.45
C SER A 103 -7.55 0.60 12.60
N LYS A 104 -7.95 -0.68 12.50
CA LYS A 104 -8.68 -1.38 13.57
C LYS A 104 -7.79 -1.58 14.79
N VAL A 105 -6.58 -2.12 14.61
CA VAL A 105 -5.63 -2.39 15.71
C VAL A 105 -5.20 -1.11 16.42
N ILE A 106 -5.04 -0.01 15.68
CA ILE A 106 -4.67 1.30 16.26
C ILE A 106 -5.79 1.87 17.13
N ASN A 107 -7.05 1.74 16.69
CA ASN A 107 -8.21 2.29 17.41
C ASN A 107 -8.68 1.41 18.56
N ASP A 108 -8.43 0.09 18.50
CA ASP A 108 -8.83 -0.81 19.56
C ASP A 108 -8.01 -0.54 20.83
N LYS A 109 -8.69 -0.43 21.97
CA LYS A 109 -8.02 -0.25 23.26
C LYS A 109 -7.52 -1.59 23.82
N HIS A 110 -8.17 -2.69 23.46
CA HIS A 110 -7.91 -4.03 24.00
C HIS A 110 -6.71 -4.72 23.36
N ASP A 111 -6.25 -4.25 22.20
CA ASP A 111 -5.03 -4.74 21.57
C ASP A 111 -3.76 -4.32 22.34
N ASP A 112 -2.71 -5.14 22.20
CA ASP A 112 -1.41 -4.93 22.81
C ASP A 112 -0.71 -3.67 22.31
N VAL A 113 0.04 -3.00 23.19
CA VAL A 113 0.84 -1.81 22.85
C VAL A 113 1.85 -2.12 21.73
N MET A 114 2.40 -3.34 21.71
CA MET A 114 3.37 -3.78 20.71
C MET A 114 2.73 -3.94 19.33
N ALA A 115 1.52 -4.51 19.28
CA ALA A 115 0.76 -4.66 18.04
C ALA A 115 0.36 -3.28 17.48
N LYS A 116 0.00 -2.33 18.35
CA LYS A 116 -0.27 -0.93 17.96
C LYS A 116 0.96 -0.25 17.38
N PHE A 117 2.11 -0.42 18.01
CA PHE A 117 3.37 0.11 17.50
C PHE A 117 3.68 -0.46 16.10
N GLY A 118 3.51 -1.77 15.92
CA GLY A 118 3.64 -2.42 14.61
C GLY A 118 2.66 -1.89 13.57
N ALA A 119 1.39 -1.70 13.93
CA ALA A 119 0.37 -1.17 13.04
C ALA A 119 0.65 0.29 12.60
N ILE A 120 1.14 1.14 13.51
CA ILE A 120 1.51 2.53 13.21
C ILE A 120 2.69 2.56 12.23
N LEU A 121 3.73 1.76 12.49
CA LEU A 121 4.87 1.64 11.59
C LEU A 121 4.44 1.09 10.22
N ALA A 122 3.66 0.03 10.20
CA ALA A 122 3.16 -0.59 8.98
C ALA A 122 2.34 0.41 8.12
N GLN A 123 1.48 1.20 8.75
CA GLN A 123 0.75 2.26 8.05
C GLN A 123 1.68 3.35 7.51
N GLY A 124 2.68 3.78 8.30
CA GLY A 124 3.68 4.75 7.87
C GLY A 124 4.53 4.27 6.69
N ILE A 125 4.89 2.99 6.66
CA ILE A 125 5.65 2.36 5.56
C ILE A 125 4.81 2.31 4.29
N LEU A 126 3.54 1.91 4.40
CA LEU A 126 2.65 1.75 3.26
C LEU A 126 2.34 3.09 2.57
N ASP A 127 2.29 4.17 3.35
CA ASP A 127 2.05 5.54 2.85
C ASP A 127 3.33 6.40 2.75
N ALA A 128 4.51 5.76 2.83
CA ALA A 128 5.80 6.45 2.81
C ALA A 128 5.99 7.33 1.56
N GLY A 129 6.48 8.57 1.78
CA GLY A 129 6.74 9.54 0.71
C GLY A 129 5.52 9.89 -0.14
N GLY A 130 4.31 9.80 0.42
CA GLY A 130 3.08 9.99 -0.34
C GLY A 130 2.85 8.87 -1.37
N ARG A 131 3.35 7.66 -1.11
CA ARG A 131 3.34 6.48 -1.99
C ARG A 131 4.24 6.61 -3.24
N ASN A 132 5.23 7.51 -3.19
CA ASN A 132 6.24 7.67 -4.26
C ASN A 132 7.58 7.04 -3.94
N VAL A 133 7.62 6.33 -2.83
CA VAL A 133 8.82 5.68 -2.34
C VAL A 133 8.57 4.18 -2.35
N THR A 134 9.63 3.45 -2.66
CA THR A 134 9.67 2.00 -2.57
C THR A 134 10.82 1.59 -1.65
N ILE A 135 10.78 0.35 -1.21
CA ILE A 135 11.89 -0.30 -0.53
C ILE A 135 12.32 -1.45 -1.42
N SER A 136 13.54 -1.38 -1.94
CA SER A 136 14.15 -2.46 -2.69
C SER A 136 15.59 -2.69 -2.20
N LEU A 137 15.97 -3.97 -2.11
CA LEU A 137 17.35 -4.39 -1.81
C LEU A 137 18.22 -4.42 -3.07
N GLN A 138 17.57 -4.41 -4.23
CA GLN A 138 18.20 -4.35 -5.55
C GLN A 138 18.02 -2.96 -6.13
N SER A 139 19.10 -2.46 -6.73
CA SER A 139 19.03 -1.34 -7.66
C SER A 139 18.40 -1.80 -8.97
N ARG A 140 18.01 -0.84 -9.81
CA ARG A 140 17.56 -1.09 -11.18
C ARG A 140 18.65 -1.78 -12.02
N THR A 141 19.91 -1.68 -11.61
CA THR A 141 21.07 -2.28 -12.28
C THR A 141 21.29 -3.77 -11.95
N GLY A 142 20.41 -4.38 -11.14
CA GLY A 142 20.59 -5.73 -10.59
C GLY A 142 21.66 -5.83 -9.49
N HIS A 143 22.38 -4.74 -9.19
CA HIS A 143 23.32 -4.67 -8.09
C HIS A 143 22.64 -4.38 -6.76
N THR A 144 23.30 -4.71 -5.66
CA THR A 144 22.76 -4.55 -4.31
C THR A 144 22.74 -3.08 -3.91
N HIS A 145 21.59 -2.55 -3.50
CA HIS A 145 21.50 -1.19 -2.97
C HIS A 145 21.94 -1.19 -1.50
N MET A 146 23.24 -0.97 -1.28
CA MET A 146 23.86 -1.04 0.05
C MET A 146 23.17 -0.16 1.13
N PRO A 147 22.71 1.07 0.85
CA PRO A 147 21.99 1.87 1.84
C PRO A 147 20.69 1.21 2.31
N SER A 148 19.95 0.57 1.39
CA SER A 148 18.71 -0.12 1.74
C SER A 148 18.95 -1.36 2.57
N VAL A 149 19.98 -2.14 2.23
CA VAL A 149 20.36 -3.34 2.99
C VAL A 149 20.75 -2.96 4.42
N VAL A 150 21.62 -1.96 4.57
CA VAL A 150 22.07 -1.48 5.88
C VAL A 150 20.91 -0.86 6.66
N GLY A 151 20.08 -0.04 6.02
CA GLY A 151 18.91 0.58 6.64
C GLY A 151 17.91 -0.44 7.17
N LEU A 152 17.62 -1.49 6.40
CA LEU A 152 16.75 -2.59 6.83
C LEU A 152 17.37 -3.42 7.96
N LEU A 153 18.68 -3.69 7.91
CA LEU A 153 19.37 -4.44 8.97
C LEU A 153 19.34 -3.69 10.32
N VAL A 154 19.60 -2.38 10.31
CA VAL A 154 19.54 -1.57 11.53
C VAL A 154 18.08 -1.42 11.99
N PHE A 155 17.13 -1.32 11.06
CA PHE A 155 15.72 -1.28 11.37
C PHE A 155 15.25 -2.53 12.12
N THR A 156 15.66 -3.75 11.75
CA THR A 156 15.21 -4.97 12.48
C THR A 156 15.65 -4.99 13.96
N GLN A 157 16.69 -4.23 14.32
CA GLN A 157 17.18 -4.11 15.70
C GLN A 157 16.39 -3.13 16.58
N PHE A 158 15.23 -2.62 16.13
CA PHE A 158 14.40 -1.69 16.93
C PHE A 158 13.97 -2.29 18.28
N TRP A 159 13.98 -3.62 18.43
CA TRP A 159 13.66 -4.34 19.67
C TRP A 159 14.59 -3.99 20.82
N PHE A 160 15.88 -3.79 20.55
CA PHE A 160 16.86 -3.42 21.58
C PHE A 160 16.84 -1.92 21.87
N TRP A 161 16.57 -1.10 20.85
CA TRP A 161 16.57 0.35 20.96
C TRP A 161 15.59 0.98 19.98
N PHE A 162 14.46 1.47 20.48
CA PHE A 162 13.37 2.01 19.65
C PHE A 162 13.78 3.11 18.64
N PRO A 163 14.69 4.06 18.98
CA PRO A 163 15.17 5.06 18.01
C PRO A 163 15.84 4.48 16.76
N LEU A 164 16.29 3.21 16.77
CA LEU A 164 16.85 2.58 15.57
C LEU A 164 15.80 2.38 14.46
N SER A 165 14.51 2.45 14.79
CA SER A 165 13.44 2.40 13.78
C SER A 165 13.51 3.51 12.73
N HIS A 166 14.15 4.65 13.05
CA HIS A 166 14.29 5.78 12.12
C HIS A 166 15.24 5.53 10.94
N PHE A 167 16.11 4.51 11.03
CA PHE A 167 17.03 4.14 9.95
C PHE A 167 16.34 3.54 8.73
N LEU A 168 15.04 3.27 8.81
CA LEU A 168 14.23 2.91 7.64
C LEU A 168 14.22 4.02 6.57
N SER A 169 14.50 5.27 6.96
CA SER A 169 14.68 6.39 6.03
C SER A 169 15.74 6.15 4.94
N LEU A 170 16.77 5.35 5.22
CA LEU A 170 17.82 5.01 4.25
C LEU A 170 17.37 3.94 3.24
N ALA A 171 16.36 3.14 3.60
CA ALA A 171 15.79 2.12 2.74
C ALA A 171 14.74 2.66 1.76
N PHE A 172 14.33 3.92 1.95
CA PHE A 172 13.38 4.59 1.10
C PHE A 172 14.05 5.10 -0.19
N THR A 173 13.70 4.49 -1.31
CA THR A 173 14.15 4.91 -2.63
C THR A 173 12.98 5.53 -3.41
N PRO A 174 13.08 6.80 -3.85
CA PRO A 174 12.01 7.43 -4.61
C PRO A 174 11.91 6.82 -6.01
N THR A 175 10.68 6.56 -6.46
CA THR A 175 10.38 6.00 -7.78
C THR A 175 9.73 7.06 -8.65
N ALA A 176 10.56 7.86 -9.31
CA ALA A 176 10.12 8.88 -10.24
C ALA A 176 10.94 8.83 -11.53
N ILE A 177 10.29 9.07 -12.66
CA ILE A 177 10.97 9.33 -13.92
C ILE A 177 11.22 10.83 -13.97
N ILE A 178 12.49 11.20 -13.99
CA ILE A 178 12.93 12.59 -14.10
C ILE A 178 13.76 12.70 -15.38
N GLY A 179 13.22 13.40 -16.36
CA GLY A 179 13.98 13.80 -17.55
C GLY A 179 14.81 15.04 -17.23
N LEU A 180 16.05 15.10 -17.70
CA LEU A 180 16.92 16.27 -17.58
C LEU A 180 17.48 16.66 -18.95
N ASN A 181 17.54 17.95 -19.20
CA ASN A 181 18.21 18.52 -20.38
C ASN A 181 19.72 18.65 -20.13
N LYS A 182 20.47 19.01 -21.19
CA LYS A 182 21.91 19.33 -21.13
C LYS A 182 22.27 20.35 -20.04
N ASP A 183 21.35 21.29 -19.74
CA ASP A 183 21.53 22.32 -18.71
C ASP A 183 21.07 21.88 -17.30
N LEU A 184 20.84 20.58 -17.07
CA LEU A 184 20.29 20.02 -15.82
C LEU A 184 18.93 20.59 -15.39
N LYS A 185 18.18 21.18 -16.34
CA LYS A 185 16.81 21.66 -16.14
C LYS A 185 15.80 20.59 -16.52
N MET A 186 14.63 20.61 -15.87
CA MET A 186 13.52 19.70 -16.17
C MET A 186 12.76 20.16 -17.44
N PRO A 187 12.81 19.41 -18.56
CA PRO A 187 11.97 19.68 -19.70
C PRO A 187 10.54 19.20 -19.45
N LYS A 188 9.57 19.91 -20.05
CA LYS A 188 8.17 19.48 -20.11
C LYS A 188 8.01 18.41 -21.20
N VAL A 189 8.39 17.18 -20.86
CA VAL A 189 8.16 16.00 -21.70
C VAL A 189 6.93 15.24 -21.21
N GLN A 190 6.20 14.65 -22.16
CA GLN A 190 5.05 13.80 -21.88
C GLN A 190 5.42 12.35 -22.19
N TYR A 191 5.18 11.44 -21.25
CA TYR A 191 5.34 10.01 -21.42
C TYR A 191 3.97 9.36 -21.61
N ARG A 192 3.86 8.40 -22.53
CA ARG A 192 2.62 7.63 -22.73
C ARG A 192 2.74 6.28 -22.00
N SER A 193 1.99 6.13 -20.92
CA SER A 193 1.81 4.86 -20.22
C SER A 193 0.69 4.07 -20.88
N ASN A 194 0.98 2.90 -21.47
CA ASN A 194 -0.03 2.02 -22.10
C ASN A 194 -0.76 1.15 -21.06
N CYS A 195 -1.27 1.78 -20.01
CA CYS A 195 -2.04 1.13 -18.96
C CYS A 195 -3.16 2.06 -18.48
N LYS A 196 -4.21 1.44 -17.92
CA LYS A 196 -5.36 2.15 -17.36
C LYS A 196 -4.91 3.03 -16.18
N PRO A 197 -5.23 4.34 -16.17
CA PRO A 197 -4.86 5.26 -15.12
C PRO A 197 -5.21 4.79 -13.70
N SER A 198 -6.37 4.15 -13.47
CA SER A 198 -6.72 3.71 -12.11
C SER A 198 -5.92 2.53 -11.61
N THR A 199 -5.16 1.86 -12.46
CA THR A 199 -4.22 0.82 -12.01
C THR A 199 -3.08 1.43 -11.19
N PHE A 200 -2.69 2.68 -11.49
CA PHE A 200 -1.54 3.36 -10.87
C PHE A 200 -1.92 4.66 -10.15
N ALA A 201 -3.19 5.06 -10.21
CA ALA A 201 -3.70 6.20 -9.47
C ALA A 201 -3.44 6.05 -7.98
N TYR A 202 -3.21 7.18 -7.30
CA TYR A 202 -3.17 7.16 -5.84
C TYR A 202 -4.53 6.73 -5.32
N PRO A 203 -4.56 5.75 -4.39
CA PRO A 203 -5.78 5.50 -3.66
C PRO A 203 -6.20 6.76 -2.91
N PRO A 204 -7.52 7.04 -2.83
CA PRO A 204 -8.03 8.24 -2.19
C PRO A 204 -7.50 8.34 -0.76
N ALA A 205 -7.19 9.57 -0.33
CA ALA A 205 -6.79 9.82 1.05
C ALA A 205 -7.92 9.37 1.99
N LEU A 206 -7.56 8.85 3.16
CA LEU A 206 -8.55 8.57 4.21
C LEU A 206 -9.24 9.89 4.58
N GLU A 207 -10.54 9.99 4.30
CA GLU A 207 -11.34 11.15 4.67
C GLU A 207 -11.25 11.36 6.18
N ILE A 208 -10.81 12.57 6.57
CA ILE A 208 -10.73 12.97 7.96
C ILE A 208 -12.16 12.86 8.54
N PRO A 209 -12.37 12.28 9.74
CA PRO A 209 -13.70 11.95 10.28
C PRO A 209 -14.75 13.08 10.38
N LYS A 210 -14.41 14.31 10.01
CA LYS A 210 -15.26 15.51 10.06
C LYS A 210 -16.45 15.46 9.08
N GLU A 211 -16.44 14.61 8.05
CA GLU A 211 -17.58 14.47 7.14
C GLU A 211 -18.59 13.39 7.56
N LYS A 212 -18.14 12.34 8.28
CA LYS A 212 -19.03 11.25 8.75
C LYS A 212 -19.99 11.68 9.86
N GLU A 213 -19.65 12.71 10.64
CA GLU A 213 -20.58 13.28 11.61
C GLU A 213 -21.74 14.02 10.92
N LYS A 214 -21.50 14.71 9.80
CA LYS A 214 -22.55 15.46 9.08
C LYS A 214 -23.56 14.53 8.40
N GLU A 215 -23.12 13.40 7.87
CA GLU A 215 -23.98 12.42 7.19
C GLU A 215 -24.82 11.56 8.16
N LYS A 216 -24.28 11.24 9.35
CA LYS A 216 -25.05 10.56 10.40
C LYS A 216 -26.12 11.45 11.02
N VAL A 217 -25.87 12.75 11.09
CA VAL A 217 -26.86 13.72 11.62
C VAL A 217 -28.02 13.91 10.64
N SER A 218 -27.78 13.97 9.33
CA SER A 218 -28.86 14.13 8.34
C SER A 218 -29.76 12.88 8.22
N THR A 219 -29.17 11.68 8.28
CA THR A 219 -29.91 10.41 8.24
C THR A 219 -30.72 10.16 9.52
N ALA A 220 -30.23 10.59 10.69
CA ALA A 220 -30.99 10.56 11.93
C ALA A 220 -32.22 11.49 11.86
N VAL A 221 -32.09 12.72 11.38
CA VAL A 221 -33.22 13.66 11.29
C VAL A 221 -34.32 13.15 10.32
N LEU A 222 -33.94 12.49 9.23
CA LEU A 222 -34.88 11.90 8.26
C LEU A 222 -35.62 10.67 8.81
N SER A 223 -34.95 9.81 9.57
CA SER A 223 -35.58 8.62 10.17
C SER A 223 -36.52 8.97 11.32
N ILE A 224 -36.21 10.01 12.11
CA ILE A 224 -37.10 10.48 13.19
C ILE A 224 -38.32 11.21 12.60
N THR A 225 -38.15 12.03 11.55
CA THR A 225 -39.26 12.76 10.91
C THR A 225 -40.19 11.84 10.12
N ALA A 226 -39.68 10.81 9.46
CA ALA A 226 -40.52 9.79 8.82
C ALA A 226 -41.32 8.97 9.86
N LYS A 227 -40.68 8.59 10.98
CA LYS A 227 -41.33 7.84 12.06
C LYS A 227 -42.36 8.69 12.83
N ALA A 228 -42.12 10.00 12.97
CA ALA A 228 -43.08 10.95 13.53
C ALA A 228 -44.30 11.14 12.61
N LYS A 229 -44.08 11.36 11.30
CA LYS A 229 -45.18 11.47 10.31
C LYS A 229 -46.01 10.18 10.21
N LYS A 230 -45.38 9.00 10.33
CA LYS A 230 -46.09 7.71 10.33
C LYS A 230 -46.95 7.53 11.58
N LYS A 231 -46.46 7.96 12.76
CA LYS A 231 -47.24 7.96 14.01
C LYS A 231 -48.37 9.00 14.03
N GLU A 232 -48.21 10.14 13.35
CA GLU A 232 -49.31 11.10 13.18
C GLU A 232 -50.40 10.58 12.23
N LYS A 233 -50.03 9.89 11.15
CA LYS A 233 -51.01 9.24 10.26
C LYS A 233 -51.79 8.12 10.96
N GLU A 234 -51.12 7.27 11.74
CA GLU A 234 -51.78 6.23 12.55
C GLU A 234 -52.70 6.79 13.65
N LYS A 235 -52.46 8.02 14.13
CA LYS A 235 -53.37 8.70 15.07
C LYS A 235 -54.58 9.32 14.36
N LYS A 236 -54.39 9.87 13.16
CA LYS A 236 -55.49 10.42 12.34
C LYS A 236 -56.41 9.33 11.78
N GLU A 237 -55.85 8.20 11.36
CA GLU A 237 -56.63 7.03 10.90
C GLU A 237 -57.50 6.40 12.01
N LYS A 238 -57.19 6.63 13.29
CA LYS A 238 -58.02 6.19 14.42
C LYS A 238 -59.16 7.15 14.78
N GLU A 239 -59.17 8.38 14.24
CA GLU A 239 -60.26 9.36 14.45
C GLU A 239 -61.26 9.42 13.28
N GLU A 240 -60.92 8.88 12.10
CA GLU A 240 -61.74 9.01 10.86
C GLU A 240 -62.46 7.72 10.43
N GLU A 241 -62.68 6.75 11.33
CA GLU A 241 -63.40 5.50 10.99
C GLU A 241 -64.94 5.68 10.97
N LYS A 242 -65.45 6.60 10.14
CA LYS A 242 -66.85 6.62 9.63
C LYS A 242 -66.92 7.26 8.22
N MET A 243 -67.27 6.41 7.25
CA MET A 243 -67.83 6.67 5.91
C MET A 243 -66.92 6.99 4.70
N GLU A 244 -66.94 5.99 3.79
CA GLU A 244 -67.08 6.05 2.32
C GLU A 244 -65.87 6.26 1.38
N VAL A 245 -65.42 5.09 0.88
CA VAL A 245 -64.99 4.59 -0.45
C VAL A 245 -65.02 5.52 -1.70
N GLU A 246 -63.94 5.39 -2.50
CA GLU A 246 -63.78 5.36 -3.98
C GLU A 246 -62.58 6.25 -4.42
N VAL A 247 -61.66 5.96 -5.37
CA VAL A 247 -61.38 4.90 -6.37
C VAL A 247 -59.95 5.18 -6.91
N GLN A 248 -59.33 4.17 -7.56
CA GLN A 248 -58.34 4.22 -8.65
C GLN A 248 -56.84 3.88 -8.43
N GLU A 249 -56.51 2.76 -9.08
CA GLU A 249 -55.37 2.45 -9.97
C GLU A 249 -54.02 2.01 -9.38
N GLY A 250 -53.71 0.76 -9.74
CA GLY A 250 -52.58 -0.02 -9.28
C GLY A 250 -51.32 0.14 -10.12
N GLU A 251 -50.23 0.16 -9.37
CA GLU A 251 -48.98 -0.56 -9.56
C GLU A 251 -47.94 -0.08 -10.60
N LYS A 252 -46.97 0.63 -10.00
CA LYS A 252 -45.54 0.30 -9.90
C LYS A 252 -44.68 0.53 -11.15
N LYS A 253 -44.14 1.75 -11.21
CA LYS A 253 -42.78 2.05 -11.65
C LYS A 253 -42.12 2.98 -10.63
N GLU A 254 -40.94 2.62 -10.16
CA GLU A 254 -39.83 3.48 -9.71
C GLU A 254 -38.78 2.53 -9.11
N GLU A 255 -37.91 1.97 -9.95
CA GLU A 255 -36.53 2.46 -10.15
C GLU A 255 -35.71 2.43 -8.85
N GLU A 256 -35.25 1.23 -8.49
CA GLU A 256 -34.04 1.03 -7.71
C GLU A 256 -32.86 1.64 -8.47
N LYS A 257 -32.43 2.83 -8.05
CA LYS A 257 -31.10 3.37 -8.39
C LYS A 257 -30.05 2.62 -7.58
N GLU A 258 -29.72 1.41 -8.03
CA GLU A 258 -28.37 0.88 -7.87
C GLU A 258 -27.40 1.83 -8.58
N LYS A 259 -26.71 2.68 -7.81
CA LYS A 259 -25.43 3.25 -8.26
C LYS A 259 -24.39 2.14 -8.22
N GLU A 260 -24.52 1.16 -9.11
CA GLU A 260 -23.34 0.55 -9.70
C GLU A 260 -22.56 1.71 -10.34
N LYS A 261 -21.43 2.07 -9.74
CA LYS A 261 -20.39 2.82 -10.45
C LYS A 261 -20.04 1.98 -11.67
N LYS A 262 -20.67 2.28 -12.81
CA LYS A 262 -20.13 2.00 -14.13
C LYS A 262 -18.67 2.47 -14.03
N LYS A 263 -17.74 1.51 -14.01
CA LYS A 263 -16.33 1.80 -14.22
C LYS A 263 -16.32 2.53 -15.56
N GLU A 264 -16.10 3.84 -15.54
CA GLU A 264 -15.85 4.59 -16.75
C GLU A 264 -14.80 3.80 -17.53
N VAL A 265 -15.01 3.63 -18.83
CA VAL A 265 -14.04 2.95 -19.69
C VAL A 265 -12.82 3.84 -19.68
N GLU A 266 -11.93 3.57 -18.72
CA GLU A 266 -10.76 4.37 -18.52
C GLU A 266 -9.93 4.34 -19.79
N PRO A 267 -9.36 5.49 -20.18
CA PRO A 267 -8.51 5.53 -21.34
C PRO A 267 -7.40 4.50 -21.16
N ASN A 268 -7.18 3.65 -22.18
CA ASN A 268 -6.16 2.60 -22.15
C ASN A 268 -4.72 3.18 -22.11
N PHE A 269 -4.59 4.51 -22.22
CA PHE A 269 -3.33 5.22 -22.17
C PHE A 269 -3.43 6.43 -21.24
N GLN A 270 -2.34 6.72 -20.52
CA GLN A 270 -2.19 7.93 -19.72
C GLN A 270 -0.99 8.73 -20.22
N LEU A 271 -1.17 10.03 -20.42
CA LEU A 271 -0.04 10.95 -20.64
C LEU A 271 0.44 11.45 -19.27
N LEU A 272 1.72 11.25 -18.99
CA LEU A 272 2.40 11.63 -17.75
C LEU A 272 3.37 12.77 -18.02
N GLU A 273 3.36 13.82 -17.20
CA GLU A 273 4.28 14.95 -17.32
C GLU A 273 5.49 14.77 -16.41
N ASN A 274 6.65 15.29 -16.82
CA ASN A 274 7.87 15.28 -16.01
C ASN A 274 7.80 16.29 -14.85
N PRO A 275 8.09 15.91 -13.59
CA PRO A 275 8.41 14.56 -13.10
C PRO A 275 7.16 13.70 -12.84
N ALA A 276 7.22 12.44 -13.27
CA ALA A 276 6.12 11.49 -13.10
C ALA A 276 6.50 10.37 -12.14
N ARG A 277 5.58 10.01 -11.24
CA ARG A 277 5.67 8.74 -10.49
C ARG A 277 5.53 7.58 -11.48
N ALA A 278 6.46 6.64 -11.45
CA ALA A 278 6.34 5.40 -12.20
C ALA A 278 6.71 4.20 -11.33
N MET A 279 5.84 3.19 -11.34
CA MET A 279 6.14 1.89 -10.74
C MET A 279 7.16 1.12 -11.59
N PRO A 280 7.99 0.24 -11.01
CA PRO A 280 8.84 -0.66 -11.80
C PRO A 280 8.06 -1.48 -12.84
N ALA A 281 6.85 -1.95 -12.49
CA ALA A 281 5.96 -2.63 -13.43
C ALA A 281 5.40 -1.71 -14.53
N GLN A 282 5.27 -0.40 -14.25
CA GLN A 282 4.78 0.60 -15.18
C GLN A 282 5.85 1.03 -16.19
N LEU A 283 7.14 0.93 -15.85
CA LEU A 283 8.25 1.22 -16.77
C LEU A 283 8.22 0.33 -18.03
N LYS A 284 7.83 -0.94 -17.89
CA LYS A 284 7.73 -1.91 -19.00
C LYS A 284 6.66 -1.57 -20.04
N VAL A 285 5.73 -0.70 -19.71
CA VAL A 285 4.60 -0.31 -20.58
C VAL A 285 4.65 1.17 -20.96
N LEU A 286 5.73 1.85 -20.57
CA LEU A 286 5.91 3.28 -20.78
C LEU A 286 6.60 3.50 -22.12
N THR A 287 5.97 4.28 -22.98
CA THR A 287 6.46 4.61 -24.32
C THR A 287 6.57 6.12 -24.44
N MET A 288 7.63 6.61 -25.09
CA MET A 288 7.67 8.02 -25.47
C MET A 288 6.82 8.22 -26.73
N PRO A 289 6.01 9.30 -26.79
CA PRO A 289 5.31 9.65 -28.02
C PRO A 289 6.31 10.04 -29.10
N GLU A 290 6.18 9.45 -30.30
CA GLU A 290 7.06 9.68 -31.46
C GLU A 290 7.07 11.15 -31.94
N THR A 291 6.09 11.94 -31.50
CA THR A 291 5.98 13.38 -31.79
C THR A 291 6.78 14.26 -30.83
N CYS A 292 7.48 13.70 -29.83
CA CYS A 292 8.23 14.48 -28.85
C CYS A 292 9.57 14.96 -29.42
N ARG A 293 9.92 16.22 -29.14
CA ARG A 293 11.21 16.82 -29.52
C ARG A 293 12.40 16.17 -28.80
N TYR A 294 12.16 15.59 -27.62
CA TYR A 294 13.18 14.96 -26.81
C TYR A 294 13.06 13.44 -26.96
N GLN A 295 14.18 12.80 -27.27
CA GLN A 295 14.31 11.35 -27.34
C GLN A 295 15.33 10.92 -26.27
N PRO A 296 15.08 9.83 -25.54
CA PRO A 296 15.94 9.45 -24.44
C PRO A 296 17.20 8.80 -25.02
N PHE A 297 18.35 9.14 -24.48
CA PHE A 297 19.62 8.56 -24.93
C PHE A 297 19.71 7.06 -24.61
N LYS A 298 19.07 6.62 -23.52
CA LYS A 298 18.91 5.22 -23.14
C LYS A 298 17.44 4.80 -23.22
N PRO A 299 17.13 3.55 -23.59
CA PRO A 299 15.77 3.02 -23.51
C PRO A 299 15.21 3.16 -22.09
N ILE A 300 13.92 3.47 -21.99
CA ILE A 300 13.22 3.63 -20.70
C ILE A 300 13.13 2.28 -19.96
N GLU A 301 13.23 1.18 -20.72
CA GLU A 301 13.15 -0.21 -20.25
C GLU A 301 14.47 -0.75 -19.68
N GLU A 302 15.63 -0.19 -20.05
CA GLU A 302 16.92 -0.83 -19.77
C GLU A 302 17.42 -0.59 -18.34
N GLU A 303 17.67 -1.70 -17.64
CA GLU A 303 18.49 -1.80 -16.44
C GLU A 303 19.88 -1.23 -16.73
N GLU A 304 20.34 -0.30 -15.90
CA GLU A 304 21.67 0.28 -16.06
C GLU A 304 22.74 -0.80 -15.80
N GLN A 305 23.55 -1.15 -16.79
CA GLN A 305 24.90 -1.63 -16.54
C GLN A 305 25.80 -0.40 -16.50
N GLU A 306 26.09 0.09 -15.30
CA GLU A 306 27.16 1.10 -15.14
C GLU A 306 28.51 0.40 -15.35
N PRO A 307 29.37 0.87 -16.27
CA PRO A 307 30.80 0.60 -16.17
C PRO A 307 31.35 1.32 -14.93
N GLU A 308 32.38 0.73 -14.32
CA GLU A 308 33.00 1.16 -13.05
C GLU A 308 33.11 2.69 -12.90
N PRO A 309 32.91 3.23 -11.68
CA PRO A 309 32.96 4.67 -11.46
C PRO A 309 34.34 5.22 -11.85
N PRO A 310 34.41 6.36 -12.59
CA PRO A 310 35.67 7.04 -12.80
C PRO A 310 36.26 7.47 -11.45
N GLU A 311 37.58 7.32 -11.31
CA GLU A 311 38.35 7.67 -10.10
C GLU A 311 37.95 9.05 -9.55
N PRO A 312 37.90 9.21 -8.21
CA PRO A 312 37.39 10.44 -7.60
C PRO A 312 38.29 11.62 -7.95
N PHE A 313 37.79 12.51 -8.80
CA PHE A 313 38.35 13.84 -8.95
C PHE A 313 37.94 14.65 -7.72
N GLU A 314 38.92 15.18 -6.99
CA GLU A 314 38.71 16.05 -5.83
C GLU A 314 37.81 17.22 -6.23
N TYR A 315 36.58 17.23 -5.71
CA TYR A 315 35.77 18.44 -5.69
C TYR A 315 36.15 19.20 -4.41
N ILE A 316 36.49 20.47 -4.56
CA ILE A 316 36.70 21.39 -3.44
C ILE A 316 35.34 21.55 -2.74
N ASP A 317 35.30 21.21 -1.46
CA ASP A 317 34.12 21.26 -0.59
C ASP A 317 33.42 22.64 -0.59
N GLU A 318 32.07 22.62 -0.53
CA GLU A 318 31.23 23.74 -0.06
C GLU A 318 31.04 23.69 1.46
#